data_AF-A0A960HRI2-F1
#
_entry.id   AF-A0A960HRI2-F1
#
_cell.length_a   1.000
_cell.length_b   1.000
_cell.length_c   1.000
_cell.angle_alpha   90.00
_cell.angle_beta   90.00
_cell.angle_gamma   90.00
#
_symmetry.space_group_name_H-M   'P 1'
#
loop_
_entity.id
_entity.type
_entity.pdbx_description
1 polymer ?
#
loop_
_entity_poly.entity_id
_entity_poly.type
_entity_poly.pdbx_seq_one_letter_code
_entity_poly.pdbx_strand_id
1 'polypeptide(L)'
;MSDDSRLCELLGALRRADERGLVMSSEALADDLGWSPGDVAGTVRDAKAAMLIWGLGSGGQPQPRFDEIELTVQGNRYLREHPPSA
;
A
#
# COMPACT_ATOMS: atom_id res chain seq x y z
N MET A 1 10.10 -14.94 3.72
CA MET A 1 10.44 -14.17 2.50
C MET A 1 9.21 -13.60 1.78
N SER A 2 7.99 -13.78 2.30
CA SER A 2 6.73 -13.44 1.60
C SER A 2 6.24 -12.01 1.89
N ASP A 3 6.32 -11.57 3.14
CA ASP A 3 5.53 -10.41 3.58
C ASP A 3 6.24 -9.08 3.31
N ASP A 4 7.57 -9.03 3.46
CA ASP A 4 8.38 -7.85 3.12
C ASP A 4 8.36 -7.55 1.61
N SER A 5 8.35 -8.57 0.75
CA SER A 5 8.28 -8.35 -0.72
C SER A 5 6.94 -7.71 -1.10
N ARG A 6 5.83 -8.25 -0.58
CA ARG A 6 4.50 -7.68 -0.77
C ARG A 6 4.44 -6.26 -0.20
N LEU A 7 4.94 -6.03 1.00
CA LEU A 7 4.98 -4.69 1.57
C LEU A 7 5.72 -3.70 0.63
N CYS A 8 6.89 -4.07 0.12
CA CYS A 8 7.64 -3.23 -0.82
C CYS A 8 6.91 -3.02 -2.15
N GLU A 9 6.25 -4.03 -2.70
CA GLU A 9 5.45 -3.93 -3.92
C GLU A 9 4.27 -2.96 -3.75
N LEU A 10 3.54 -3.07 -2.63
CA LEU A 10 2.42 -2.18 -2.30
C LEU A 10 2.88 -0.73 -2.13
N LEU A 11 3.93 -0.51 -1.34
CA LEU A 11 4.51 0.81 -1.16
C LEU A 11 5.04 1.37 -2.49
N GLY A 12 5.63 0.52 -3.32
CA GLY A 12 6.10 0.88 -4.66
C GLY A 12 4.97 1.34 -5.58
N ALA A 13 3.81 0.68 -5.55
CA ALA A 13 2.62 1.11 -6.29
C ALA A 13 2.13 2.48 -5.84
N LEU A 14 2.05 2.71 -4.52
CA LEU A 14 1.69 4.02 -3.97
C LEU A 14 2.66 5.12 -4.41
N ARG A 15 3.97 4.87 -4.41
CA ARG A 15 4.97 5.85 -4.88
C ARG A 15 4.80 6.17 -6.36
N ARG A 16 4.58 5.16 -7.22
CA ARG A 16 4.32 5.38 -8.66
C ARG A 16 3.04 6.17 -8.92
N ALA A 17 2.00 5.96 -8.11
CA ALA A 17 0.76 6.71 -8.19
C ALA A 17 0.98 8.18 -7.78
N ASP A 18 1.69 8.42 -6.67
CA ASP A 18 2.05 9.76 -6.18
C ASP A 18 2.88 10.55 -7.21
N GLU A 19 3.89 9.91 -7.83
CA GLU A 19 4.69 10.50 -8.92
C GLU A 19 3.85 10.92 -10.14
N ARG A 20 2.66 10.31 -10.31
CA ARG A 20 1.69 10.62 -11.36
C ARG A 20 0.56 11.55 -10.89
N GLY A 21 0.56 11.98 -9.63
CA GLY A 21 -0.50 12.78 -9.01
C GLY A 21 -1.83 12.02 -8.85
N LEU A 22 -1.77 10.69 -8.71
CA LEU A 22 -2.95 9.82 -8.53
C LEU A 22 -3.11 9.43 -7.06
N VAL A 23 -4.35 9.46 -6.58
CA VAL A 23 -4.72 8.94 -5.25
C VAL A 23 -5.18 7.49 -5.40
N MET A 24 -4.69 6.61 -4.53
CA MET A 24 -5.01 5.18 -4.58
C MET A 24 -5.99 4.80 -3.48
N SER A 25 -7.00 4.00 -3.84
CA SER A 25 -7.84 3.27 -2.90
C SER A 25 -7.35 1.83 -2.71
N SER A 26 -7.91 1.10 -1.75
CA SER A 26 -7.62 -0.34 -1.60
C SER A 26 -8.06 -1.16 -2.82
N GLU A 27 -9.12 -0.75 -3.51
CA GLU A 27 -9.57 -1.40 -4.73
C GLU A 27 -8.63 -1.10 -5.90
N ALA A 28 -8.23 0.16 -6.06
CA ALA A 28 -7.26 0.53 -7.10
C ALA A 28 -5.91 -0.17 -6.92
N LEU A 29 -5.47 -0.39 -5.67
CA LEU A 29 -4.27 -1.19 -5.38
C LEU A 29 -4.45 -2.66 -5.73
N ALA A 30 -5.61 -3.25 -5.42
CA ALA A 30 -5.89 -4.64 -5.78
C ALA A 30 -5.83 -4.83 -7.30
N ASP A 31 -6.42 -3.90 -8.05
CA ASP A 31 -6.41 -3.92 -9.51
C ASP A 31 -5.01 -3.68 -10.09
N ASP A 32 -4.24 -2.70 -9.59
CA ASP A 32 -2.88 -2.39 -10.06
C ASP A 32 -1.90 -3.54 -9.81
N LEU A 33 -2.02 -4.19 -8.66
CA LEU A 33 -1.12 -5.27 -8.23
C LEU A 33 -1.59 -6.65 -8.70
N GLY A 34 -2.83 -6.79 -9.17
CA GLY A 34 -3.45 -8.08 -9.47
C GLY A 34 -3.64 -8.96 -8.22
N TRP A 35 -3.81 -8.34 -7.06
CA TRP A 35 -3.92 -9.03 -5.77
C TRP A 35 -5.37 -9.24 -5.36
N SER A 36 -5.61 -10.22 -4.49
CA SER A 36 -6.93 -10.34 -3.87
C SER A 36 -7.19 -9.16 -2.92
N PRO A 37 -8.45 -8.73 -2.74
CA PRO A 37 -8.78 -7.71 -1.74
C PRO A 37 -8.30 -8.07 -0.31
N GLY A 38 -8.26 -9.37 0.01
CA GLY A 38 -7.78 -9.86 1.31
C GLY A 38 -6.27 -9.70 1.49
N ASP A 39 -5.49 -9.94 0.43
CA ASP A 39 -4.04 -9.71 0.44
C ASP A 39 -3.75 -8.22 0.60
N VAL A 40 -4.43 -7.35 -0.15
CA VAL A 40 -4.29 -5.89 0.01
C VAL A 40 -4.65 -5.47 1.42
N ALA A 41 -5.81 -5.89 1.95
CA ALA A 41 -6.24 -5.55 3.30
C ALA A 41 -5.23 -6.02 4.37
N GLY A 42 -4.61 -7.20 4.20
CA GLY A 42 -3.53 -7.66 5.05
C GLY A 42 -2.31 -6.73 4.98
N THR A 43 -1.80 -6.47 3.77
CA THR A 43 -0.59 -5.67 3.59
C THR A 43 -0.79 -4.19 3.96
N VAL A 44 -1.95 -3.58 3.67
CA VAL A 44 -2.23 -2.20 4.14
C VAL A 44 -2.36 -2.12 5.66
N ARG A 45 -2.84 -3.17 6.32
CA ARG A 45 -2.87 -3.23 7.78
C ARG A 45 -1.46 -3.17 8.35
N ASP A 46 -0.57 -3.99 7.81
CA ASP A 46 0.82 -4.07 8.26
C ASP A 46 1.57 -2.77 7.96
N ALA A 47 1.39 -2.21 6.76
CA ALA A 47 1.96 -0.93 6.37
C ALA A 47 1.46 0.22 7.27
N LYS A 48 0.18 0.23 7.63
CA LYS A 48 -0.41 1.23 8.53
C LYS A 48 0.11 1.08 9.95
N ALA A 49 0.21 -0.15 10.46
CA ALA A 49 0.76 -0.44 11.78
C ALA A 49 2.23 -0.01 11.90
N ALA A 50 2.99 -0.13 10.81
CA ALA A 50 4.37 0.35 10.71
C ALA A 50 4.50 1.86 10.40
N MET A 51 3.38 2.60 10.30
CA MET A 51 3.33 4.03 9.97
C MET A 51 3.95 4.38 8.60
N LEU A 52 3.99 3.44 7.68
CA LEU A 52 4.55 3.62 6.33
C LEU A 52 3.54 4.26 5.37
N ILE A 53 2.24 4.15 5.69
CA ILE A 53 1.15 4.77 4.94
C ILE A 53 0.22 5.59 5.85
N TRP A 54 -0.39 6.61 5.25
CA TRP A 54 -1.58 7.28 5.75
C TRP A 54 -2.78 6.84 4.90
N GLY A 55 -3.99 6.95 5.47
CA GLY A 55 -5.19 6.66 4.68
C GLY A 55 -6.47 6.93 5.47
N LEU A 56 -7.52 7.27 4.73
CA LEU A 56 -8.87 7.52 5.23
C LEU A 56 -9.68 6.23 5.16
N GLY A 57 -10.01 5.67 6.33
CA GLY A 57 -10.70 4.40 6.44
C GLY A 57 -12.11 4.49 5.84
N SER A 58 -12.50 3.43 5.14
CA SER A 58 -13.82 3.32 4.53
C SER A 58 -14.56 2.07 4.99
N GLY A 59 -15.89 2.13 4.90
CA GLY A 59 -16.75 1.00 5.22
C GLY A 59 -16.59 -0.15 4.21
N GLY A 60 -16.98 -1.36 4.62
CA GLY A 60 -16.99 -2.54 3.75
C GLY A 60 -16.07 -3.66 4.21
N GLN A 61 -15.92 -4.69 3.39
CA GLN A 61 -15.05 -5.84 3.65
C GLN A 61 -14.24 -6.14 2.39
N PRO A 62 -13.00 -6.64 2.52
CA PRO A 62 -12.27 -6.90 3.76
C PRO A 62 -11.74 -5.62 4.44
N GLN A 63 -11.55 -5.66 5.76
CA GLN A 63 -10.98 -4.56 6.56
C GLN A 63 -9.50 -4.80 6.93
N PRO A 64 -8.65 -3.77 7.02
CA PRO A 64 -8.95 -2.36 6.75
C PRO A 64 -9.13 -2.10 5.25
N ARG A 65 -10.08 -1.22 4.93
CA ARG A 65 -10.26 -0.65 3.59
C ARG A 65 -10.08 0.86 3.67
N PHE A 66 -9.47 1.43 2.65
CA PHE A 66 -9.23 2.86 2.52
C PHE A 66 -9.67 3.32 1.14
N ASP A 67 -10.33 4.49 1.09
CA ASP A 67 -10.70 5.14 -0.18
C ASP A 67 -9.55 6.00 -0.71
N GLU A 68 -8.70 6.48 0.21
CA GLU A 68 -7.50 7.25 -0.09
C GLU A 68 -6.35 6.72 0.75
N ILE A 69 -5.25 6.40 0.09
CA ILE A 69 -4.01 5.89 0.68
C ILE A 69 -2.85 6.71 0.13
N GLU A 70 -2.02 7.19 1.04
CA GLU A 70 -0.82 7.97 0.71
C GLU A 70 0.39 7.37 1.41
N LEU A 71 1.55 7.50 0.76
CA LEU A 71 2.81 7.10 1.35
C LEU A 71 3.28 8.15 2.37
N THR A 72 3.71 7.74 3.56
CA THR A 72 4.34 8.69 4.49
C THR A 72 5.78 8.96 4.10
N VAL A 73 6.39 9.97 4.72
CA VAL A 73 7.84 10.20 4.65
C VAL A 73 8.62 8.95 5.10
N GLN A 74 8.13 8.22 6.11
CA GLN A 74 8.78 6.99 6.59
C GLN A 74 8.61 5.84 5.60
N GLY A 75 7.44 5.68 4.99
CA GLY A 75 7.24 4.73 3.89
C GLY A 75 8.20 4.98 2.73
N ASN A 76 8.42 6.25 2.39
CA ASN A 76 9.34 6.64 1.32
C ASN A 76 10.80 6.30 1.67
N ARG A 77 11.21 6.47 2.93
CA ARG A 77 12.55 6.07 3.40
C ARG A 77 12.71 4.56 3.40
N TYR A 78 11.71 3.85 3.93
CA TYR A 78 11.69 2.39 3.97
C TYR A 78 11.91 1.79 2.58
N LEU A 79 11.19 2.27 1.56
CA LEU A 79 11.35 1.84 0.16
C LEU A 79 12.73 2.09 -0.46
N ARG A 80 13.47 3.10 0.02
CA ARG A 80 14.83 3.37 -0.49
C ARG A 80 15.83 2.35 0.06
N GLU A 81 15.60 1.90 1.28
CA GLU A 81 16.39 0.88 1.97
C GLU A 81 16.00 -0.54 1.52
N HIS A 82 14.73 -0.71 1.13
CA HIS A 82 14.11 -1.97 0.72
C HIS A 82 13.39 -1.76 -0.63
N PRO A 83 14.13 -1.70 -1.74
CA PRO A 83 13.50 -1.53 -3.04
C PRO A 83 12.66 -2.77 -3.38
N PRO A 84 11.50 -2.59 -4.05
CA PRO A 84 10.71 -3.72 -4.55
C PRO A 84 11.57 -4.56 -5.51
N SER A 85 11.37 -5.87 -5.46
CA SER A 85 12.05 -6.79 -6.38
C SER A 85 11.68 -6.43 -7.83
N ALA A 86 12.70 -6.42 -8.71
CA ALA A 86 12.55 -6.08 -10.12
C ALA A 86 11.81 -7.16 -10.93
#